data_AF-A0A7C3UL69-F1
#
_entry.id   AF-A0A7C3UL69-F1
#
_cell.length_a   1.000
_cell.length_b   1.000
_cell.length_c   1.000
_cell.angle_alpha   90.00
_cell.angle_beta   90.00
_cell.angle_gamma   90.00
#
_symmetry.space_group_name_H-M   'P 1'
#
loop_
_entity.id
_entity.type
_entity.pdbx_description
1 polymer ?
#
loop_
_entity_poly.entity_id
_entity_poly.type
_entity_poly.pdbx_seq_one_letter_code
_entity_poly.pdbx_strand_id
1 'polypeptide(L)'
;MSALGENAAKLDPFQSKILRKLDDLQASLDHGFWDSVVKESFNTILLCLECLVMDHAGPKILEQLRRESKIYLEPLINTLRDKGIEISSQNEIEKLRYFRNKIEHEHEEAEKRDAEWAYEITKSFVSQYYPEIISALKERKMGRKISRISKEEKVTGVKVADEVWIACALLHKENLDKEDFSVGEILEKIRQENIFGKVRPGIYVHLNLHCVANKAPNPAKYR
;
A
#
# COMPACT_ATOMS: atom_id res chain seq x y z
N MET A 1 24.80 -15.46 -6.82
CA MET A 1 24.58 -14.42 -7.84
C MET A 1 23.26 -14.71 -8.51
N SER A 2 22.19 -13.99 -8.13
CA SER A 2 20.86 -14.13 -8.74
C SER A 2 20.65 -12.95 -9.67
N ALA A 3 20.79 -13.19 -10.97
CA ALA A 3 20.49 -12.25 -12.04
C ALA A 3 18.98 -12.22 -12.30
N LEU A 4 18.22 -11.69 -11.34
CA LEU A 4 16.80 -11.40 -11.50
C LEU A 4 16.59 -9.91 -11.21
N GLY A 5 16.44 -9.13 -12.28
CA GLY A 5 15.74 -7.83 -12.20
C GLY A 5 16.45 -6.59 -12.73
N GLU A 6 17.57 -6.70 -13.45
CA GLU A 6 18.29 -5.54 -14.00
C GLU A 6 17.61 -4.84 -15.20
N ASN A 7 16.32 -5.09 -15.46
CA ASN A 7 15.59 -4.40 -16.53
C ASN A 7 14.20 -3.93 -16.10
N ALA A 8 14.08 -3.42 -14.87
CA ALA A 8 12.98 -2.51 -14.57
C ALA A 8 13.23 -1.24 -15.37
N ALA A 9 12.42 -0.98 -16.41
CA ALA A 9 12.46 0.27 -17.15
C ALA A 9 12.47 1.42 -16.14
N LYS A 10 13.54 2.20 -16.13
CA LYS A 10 13.70 3.29 -15.17
C LYS A 10 12.67 4.36 -15.49
N LEU A 11 11.51 4.26 -14.85
CA LEU A 11 10.44 5.24 -14.99
C LEU A 11 10.98 6.62 -14.65
N ASP A 12 10.61 7.61 -15.45
CA ASP A 12 10.92 8.99 -15.13
C ASP A 12 10.15 9.47 -13.87
N PRO A 13 10.45 10.66 -13.32
CA PRO A 13 9.77 11.17 -12.13
C PRO A 13 8.25 11.32 -12.27
N PHE A 14 7.73 11.63 -13.47
CA PHE A 14 6.31 11.81 -13.75
C PHE A 14 5.59 10.46 -13.85
N GLN A 15 6.15 9.52 -14.60
CA GLN A 15 5.68 8.14 -14.67
C GLN A 15 5.70 7.46 -13.30
N SER A 16 6.75 7.71 -12.50
CA SER A 16 6.85 7.25 -11.11
C SER A 16 5.74 7.82 -10.21
N LYS A 17 5.31 9.07 -10.47
CA LYS A 17 4.20 9.70 -9.75
C LYS A 17 2.86 9.06 -10.13
N ILE A 18 2.62 8.79 -11.42
CA ILE A 18 1.43 8.08 -11.88
C ILE A 18 1.39 6.66 -11.30
N LEU A 19 2.52 5.94 -11.29
CA LEU A 19 2.62 4.62 -10.69
C LEU A 19 2.22 4.62 -9.20
N ARG A 20 2.67 5.63 -8.45
CA ARG A 20 2.30 5.78 -7.03
C ARG A 20 0.81 6.05 -6.88
N LYS A 21 0.23 6.94 -7.70
CA LYS A 21 -1.20 7.23 -7.70
C LYS A 21 -2.05 5.99 -8.01
N LEU A 22 -1.66 5.17 -8.97
CA LEU A 22 -2.36 3.91 -9.27
C LEU A 22 -2.30 2.91 -8.11
N ASP A 23 -1.17 2.87 -7.40
CA ASP A 23 -1.00 2.00 -6.25
C ASP A 23 -1.81 2.49 -5.03
N ASP A 24 -1.84 3.81 -4.79
CA ASP A 24 -2.69 4.44 -3.79
C ASP A 24 -4.18 4.22 -4.11
N LEU A 25 -4.57 4.33 -5.39
CA LEU A 25 -5.93 4.04 -5.85
C LEU A 25 -6.34 2.59 -5.58
N GLN A 26 -5.47 1.63 -5.89
CA GLN A 26 -5.74 0.23 -5.56
C GLN A 26 -5.91 0.05 -4.05
N ALA A 27 -5.04 0.65 -3.24
CA ALA A 27 -5.16 0.58 -1.79
C ALA A 27 -6.50 1.19 -1.33
N SER A 28 -6.87 2.35 -1.84
CA SER A 28 -8.16 2.98 -1.50
C SER A 28 -9.36 2.12 -1.88
N LEU A 29 -9.30 1.45 -3.04
CA LEU A 29 -10.32 0.50 -3.47
C LEU A 29 -10.39 -0.71 -2.52
N ASP A 30 -9.25 -1.27 -2.12
CA ASP A 30 -9.19 -2.42 -1.21
C ASP A 30 -9.74 -2.07 0.21
N HIS A 31 -9.62 -0.80 0.63
CA HIS A 31 -10.11 -0.31 1.93
C HIS A 31 -11.53 0.26 1.89
N GLY A 32 -12.17 0.32 0.72
CA GLY A 32 -13.55 0.79 0.59
C GLY A 32 -13.73 2.31 0.55
N PHE A 33 -12.70 3.07 0.20
CA PHE A 33 -12.78 4.53 0.06
C PHE A 33 -13.31 4.91 -1.35
N TRP A 34 -14.56 4.56 -1.66
CA TRP A 34 -15.13 4.64 -3.01
C TRP A 34 -15.09 6.06 -3.62
N ASP A 35 -15.58 7.07 -2.89
CA ASP A 35 -15.53 8.47 -3.34
C ASP A 35 -14.12 8.93 -3.67
N SER A 36 -13.16 8.54 -2.81
CA SER A 36 -11.76 8.88 -3.01
C SER A 36 -11.22 8.21 -4.26
N VAL A 37 -11.58 6.96 -4.53
CA VAL A 37 -11.17 6.26 -5.75
C VAL A 37 -11.69 6.97 -6.98
N VAL A 38 -12.96 7.39 -7.01
CA VAL A 38 -13.54 8.10 -8.16
C VAL A 38 -12.85 9.44 -8.39
N LYS A 39 -12.69 10.24 -7.33
CA LYS A 39 -12.02 11.55 -7.39
C LYS A 39 -10.56 11.43 -7.86
N GLU A 40 -9.81 10.52 -7.25
CA GLU A 40 -8.39 10.34 -7.54
C GLU A 40 -8.16 9.64 -8.88
N SER A 41 -9.10 8.83 -9.37
CA SER A 41 -9.08 8.25 -10.72
C SER A 41 -9.07 9.34 -11.78
N PHE A 42 -10.02 10.30 -11.68
CA PHE A 42 -10.06 11.43 -12.60
C PHE A 42 -8.80 12.30 -12.51
N ASN A 43 -8.32 12.60 -11.30
CA ASN A 43 -7.09 13.36 -11.09
C ASN A 43 -5.86 12.66 -11.71
N THR A 44 -5.83 11.32 -11.66
CA THR A 44 -4.75 10.52 -12.25
C THR A 44 -4.80 10.56 -13.78
N ILE A 45 -5.99 10.57 -14.38
CA ILE A 45 -6.15 10.78 -15.83
C ILE A 45 -5.70 12.18 -16.23
N LEU A 46 -6.05 13.23 -15.49
CA LEU A 46 -5.56 14.59 -15.75
C LEU A 46 -4.02 14.65 -15.69
N LEU A 47 -3.40 14.03 -14.68
CA LEU A 47 -1.95 13.93 -14.60
C LEU A 47 -1.34 13.21 -15.80
N CYS A 48 -1.98 12.13 -16.27
CA CYS A 48 -1.57 11.39 -17.46
C CYS A 48 -1.66 12.26 -18.73
N LEU A 49 -2.75 13.04 -18.88
CA LEU A 49 -2.92 14.01 -19.97
C LEU A 49 -1.88 15.13 -19.90
N GLU A 50 -1.54 15.65 -18.71
CA GLU A 50 -0.45 16.62 -18.56
C GLU A 50 0.90 16.03 -19.02
N CYS A 51 1.17 14.76 -18.72
CA CYS A 51 2.39 14.08 -19.19
C CYS A 51 2.38 13.95 -20.71
N LEU A 52 1.25 13.56 -21.32
CA LEU A 52 1.12 13.50 -22.77
C LEU A 52 1.33 14.88 -23.42
N VAL A 53 0.79 15.94 -22.84
CA VAL A 53 1.01 17.31 -23.34
C VAL A 53 2.48 17.68 -23.25
N MET A 54 3.15 17.33 -22.14
CA MET A 54 4.58 17.55 -22.00
C MET A 54 5.39 16.79 -23.05
N ASP A 55 5.05 15.54 -23.33
CA ASP A 55 5.77 14.66 -24.26
C ASP A 55 5.56 15.05 -25.73
N HIS A 56 4.35 15.47 -26.11
CA HIS A 56 3.99 15.74 -27.51
C HIS A 56 3.95 17.23 -27.87
N ALA A 57 3.54 18.11 -26.96
CA ALA A 57 3.48 19.56 -27.19
C ALA A 57 4.65 20.32 -26.54
N GLY A 58 5.35 19.68 -25.61
CA GLY A 58 6.52 20.23 -24.93
C GLY A 58 6.18 20.94 -23.60
N PRO A 59 7.17 21.07 -22.70
CA PRO A 59 6.97 21.61 -21.35
C PRO A 59 6.50 23.07 -21.34
N LYS A 60 6.89 23.89 -22.33
CA LYS A 60 6.48 25.29 -22.43
C LYS A 60 4.97 25.45 -22.63
N ILE A 61 4.35 24.57 -23.41
CA ILE A 61 2.90 24.58 -23.63
C ILE A 61 2.17 24.19 -22.35
N LEU A 62 2.65 23.15 -21.65
CA LEU A 62 2.09 22.77 -20.35
C LEU A 62 2.21 23.89 -19.31
N GLU A 63 3.36 24.57 -19.25
CA GLU A 63 3.57 25.73 -18.37
C GLU A 63 2.61 26.88 -18.69
N GLN A 64 2.38 27.14 -19.99
CA GLN A 64 1.40 28.14 -20.41
C GLN A 64 -0.01 27.76 -19.95
N LEU A 65 -0.45 26.52 -20.17
CA LEU A 65 -1.74 26.03 -19.71
C LEU A 65 -1.88 26.15 -18.18
N ARG A 66 -0.82 25.87 -17.42
CA ARG A 66 -0.81 26.06 -15.96
C ARG A 66 -0.96 27.52 -15.57
N ARG A 67 -0.25 28.45 -16.24
CA ARG A 67 -0.35 29.90 -15.99
C ARG A 67 -1.74 30.44 -16.29
N GLU A 68 -2.40 29.89 -17.29
CA GLU A 68 -3.76 30.27 -17.69
C GLU A 68 -4.85 29.52 -16.90
N SER A 69 -4.49 28.69 -15.91
CA SER A 69 -5.41 27.83 -15.15
C SER A 69 -6.25 26.88 -16.02
N LYS A 70 -5.67 26.43 -17.14
CA LYS A 70 -6.29 25.54 -18.15
C LYS A 70 -5.91 24.07 -17.97
N ILE A 71 -5.67 23.62 -16.74
CA ILE A 71 -5.38 22.21 -16.41
C ILE A 71 -6.68 21.47 -16.10
N TYR A 72 -7.51 21.35 -17.13
CA TYR A 72 -8.73 20.56 -17.11
C TYR A 72 -8.91 19.87 -18.45
N LEU A 73 -9.88 18.96 -18.53
CA LEU A 73 -9.99 17.96 -19.58
C LEU A 73 -9.92 18.54 -21.01
N GLU A 74 -10.74 19.54 -21.31
CA GLU A 74 -10.93 20.04 -22.67
C GLU A 74 -9.68 20.76 -23.25
N PRO A 75 -9.03 21.71 -22.56
CA PRO A 75 -7.79 22.32 -23.05
C PRO A 75 -6.66 21.32 -23.28
N LEU A 76 -6.52 20.31 -22.40
CA LEU A 76 -5.49 19.27 -22.55
C LEU A 76 -5.76 18.41 -23.79
N ILE A 77 -7.02 17.97 -23.98
CA ILE A 77 -7.41 17.20 -25.16
C ILE A 77 -7.24 18.02 -26.45
N ASN A 78 -7.67 19.28 -26.46
CA ASN A 78 -7.55 20.14 -27.64
C ASN A 78 -6.07 20.36 -28.00
N THR A 79 -5.21 20.60 -27.02
CA THR A 79 -3.76 20.73 -27.23
C THR A 79 -3.14 19.48 -27.84
N LEU A 80 -3.57 18.28 -27.38
CA LEU A 80 -3.12 17.00 -27.94
C LEU A 80 -3.64 16.77 -29.35
N ARG A 81 -4.91 17.13 -29.61
CA ARG A 81 -5.52 17.06 -30.94
C ARG A 81 -4.81 17.96 -31.95
N ASP A 82 -4.42 19.18 -31.56
CA ASP A 82 -3.62 20.09 -32.40
C ASP A 82 -2.23 19.51 -32.76
N LYS A 83 -1.76 18.53 -31.98
CA LYS A 83 -0.52 17.76 -32.23
C LYS A 83 -0.79 16.42 -32.93
N GLY A 84 -2.02 16.15 -33.36
CA GLY A 84 -2.40 14.91 -34.03
C GLY A 84 -2.58 13.70 -33.10
N ILE A 85 -2.66 13.92 -31.79
CA ILE A 85 -2.91 12.86 -30.81
C ILE A 85 -4.40 12.84 -30.46
N GLU A 86 -5.10 11.82 -30.95
CA GLU A 86 -6.51 11.60 -30.62
C GLU A 86 -6.66 10.78 -29.33
N ILE A 87 -7.33 11.36 -28.36
CA ILE A 87 -7.55 10.72 -27.06
C ILE A 87 -8.72 9.73 -27.15
N SER A 88 -8.39 8.45 -27.12
CA SER A 88 -9.38 7.38 -27.02
C SER A 88 -10.17 7.48 -25.72
N SER A 89 -11.41 6.97 -25.73
CA SER A 89 -12.29 6.89 -24.55
C SER A 89 -12.71 8.24 -23.95
N GLN A 90 -12.69 9.33 -24.73
CA GLN A 90 -13.09 10.66 -24.28
C GLN A 90 -14.48 10.66 -23.59
N ASN A 91 -15.45 9.92 -24.14
CA ASN A 91 -16.80 9.82 -23.55
C ASN A 91 -16.78 9.23 -22.13
N GLU A 92 -15.98 8.19 -21.88
CA GLU A 92 -15.87 7.58 -20.55
C GLU A 92 -15.15 8.51 -19.56
N ILE A 93 -14.14 9.26 -20.03
CA ILE A 93 -13.46 10.27 -19.21
C ILE A 93 -14.40 11.43 -18.86
N GLU A 94 -15.28 11.83 -19.79
CA GLU A 94 -16.30 12.85 -19.52
C GLU A 94 -17.38 12.37 -18.55
N LYS A 95 -17.83 11.12 -18.66
CA LYS A 95 -18.71 10.50 -17.65
C LYS A 95 -18.04 10.48 -16.28
N LEU A 96 -16.76 10.11 -16.21
CA LEU A 96 -16.02 10.10 -14.95
C LEU A 96 -15.87 11.51 -14.36
N ARG A 97 -15.60 12.52 -15.20
CA ARG A 97 -15.59 13.94 -14.78
C ARG A 97 -16.94 14.35 -14.19
N TYR A 98 -18.03 14.04 -14.89
CA TYR A 98 -19.38 14.38 -14.46
C TYR A 98 -19.71 13.73 -13.12
N PHE A 99 -19.43 12.44 -12.98
CA PHE A 99 -19.68 11.71 -11.74
C PHE A 99 -18.82 12.22 -10.58
N ARG A 100 -17.51 12.46 -10.81
CA ARG A 100 -16.63 13.11 -9.82
C ARG A 100 -17.21 14.45 -9.35
N ASN A 101 -17.76 15.26 -10.26
CA ASN A 101 -18.33 16.56 -9.91
C ASN A 101 -19.58 16.41 -9.04
N LYS A 102 -20.42 15.41 -9.29
CA LYS A 102 -21.57 15.12 -8.43
C LYS A 102 -21.16 14.72 -7.02
N ILE A 103 -20.15 13.85 -6.88
CA ILE A 103 -19.63 13.47 -5.56
C ILE A 103 -19.04 14.69 -4.83
N GLU A 104 -18.44 15.64 -5.56
CA GLU A 104 -17.81 16.81 -4.95
C GLU A 104 -18.79 17.94 -4.59
N HIS A 105 -19.86 18.10 -5.37
CA HIS A 105 -20.73 19.29 -5.29
C HIS A 105 -22.21 18.97 -5.01
N GLU A 106 -22.65 17.74 -5.24
CA GLU A 106 -24.07 17.34 -5.18
C GLU A 106 -24.34 16.29 -4.09
N HIS A 107 -23.36 16.00 -3.22
CA HIS A 107 -23.46 15.03 -2.12
C HIS A 107 -23.82 13.60 -2.55
N GLU A 108 -23.51 13.22 -3.80
CA GLU A 108 -23.64 11.84 -4.25
C GLU A 108 -22.51 10.99 -3.65
N GLU A 109 -22.82 9.77 -3.22
CA GLU A 109 -21.83 8.81 -2.71
C GLU A 109 -21.58 7.74 -3.77
N ALA A 110 -20.32 7.39 -3.98
CA ALA A 110 -19.95 6.33 -4.90
C ALA A 110 -20.18 4.95 -4.27
N GLU A 111 -20.72 4.02 -5.06
CA GLU A 111 -20.73 2.62 -4.70
C GLU A 111 -19.43 1.94 -5.13
N LYS A 112 -19.22 0.73 -4.61
CA LYS A 112 -18.08 -0.12 -5.00
C LYS A 112 -17.98 -0.28 -6.52
N ARG A 113 -19.10 -0.46 -7.22
CA ARG A 113 -19.12 -0.64 -8.69
C ARG A 113 -18.60 0.61 -9.41
N ASP A 114 -18.94 1.79 -8.92
CA ASP A 114 -18.51 3.03 -9.55
C ASP A 114 -17.02 3.27 -9.33
N ALA A 115 -16.52 2.95 -8.14
CA ALA A 115 -15.10 2.99 -7.83
C ALA A 115 -14.28 1.98 -8.66
N GLU A 116 -14.79 0.75 -8.82
CA GLU A 116 -14.18 -0.28 -9.68
C GLU A 116 -14.13 0.17 -11.14
N TRP A 117 -15.24 0.73 -11.65
CA TRP A 117 -15.32 1.28 -13.01
C TRP A 117 -14.34 2.44 -13.22
N ALA A 118 -14.28 3.41 -12.29
CA ALA A 118 -13.37 4.55 -12.35
C ALA A 118 -11.90 4.12 -12.36
N TYR A 119 -11.56 3.14 -11.52
CA TYR A 119 -10.21 2.59 -11.45
C TYR A 119 -9.83 1.84 -12.74
N GLU A 120 -10.72 1.01 -13.29
CA GLU A 120 -10.43 0.27 -14.53
C GLU A 120 -10.32 1.20 -15.74
N ILE A 121 -11.12 2.26 -15.85
CA ILE A 121 -10.93 3.29 -16.88
C ILE A 121 -9.55 3.92 -16.75
N THR A 122 -9.17 4.34 -15.54
CA THR A 122 -7.89 5.00 -15.29
C THR A 122 -6.73 4.08 -15.66
N LYS A 123 -6.81 2.81 -15.26
CA LYS A 123 -5.80 1.79 -15.55
C LYS A 123 -5.73 1.46 -17.03
N SER A 124 -6.87 1.36 -17.72
CA SER A 124 -6.94 1.16 -19.17
C SER A 124 -6.31 2.35 -19.91
N PHE A 125 -6.67 3.58 -19.51
CA PHE A 125 -6.12 4.81 -20.05
C PHE A 125 -4.60 4.87 -19.88
N VAL A 126 -4.08 4.66 -18.67
CA VAL A 126 -2.63 4.64 -18.44
C VAL A 126 -1.96 3.50 -19.22
N SER A 127 -2.57 2.33 -19.31
CA SER A 127 -2.03 1.20 -20.09
C SER A 127 -1.89 1.50 -21.57
N GLN A 128 -2.77 2.33 -22.12
CA GLN A 128 -2.76 2.69 -23.53
C GLN A 128 -1.58 3.58 -23.89
N TYR A 129 -1.23 4.53 -23.02
CA TYR A 129 -0.19 5.53 -23.32
C TYR A 129 1.16 5.24 -22.66
N TYR A 130 1.17 4.57 -21.50
CA TYR A 130 2.36 4.26 -20.70
C TYR A 130 2.33 2.81 -20.19
N PRO A 131 2.42 1.79 -21.07
CA PRO A 131 2.34 0.38 -20.69
C PRO A 131 3.43 -0.08 -19.70
N GLU A 132 4.58 0.58 -19.69
CA GLU A 132 5.67 0.38 -18.75
C GLU A 132 5.25 0.65 -17.30
N ILE A 133 4.34 1.61 -17.07
CA ILE A 133 3.80 1.90 -15.73
C ILE A 133 2.99 0.72 -15.21
N ILE A 134 2.16 0.12 -16.07
CA ILE A 134 1.34 -1.05 -15.70
C ILE A 134 2.21 -2.28 -15.43
N SER A 135 3.29 -2.44 -16.21
CA SER A 135 4.28 -3.50 -15.98
C SER A 135 4.95 -3.34 -14.61
N ALA A 136 5.43 -2.13 -14.30
CA ALA A 136 6.01 -1.80 -12.99
C ALA A 136 5.01 -1.97 -11.83
N LEU A 137 3.72 -1.66 -12.04
CA LEU A 137 2.67 -1.87 -11.04
C LEU A 137 2.49 -3.38 -10.73
N LYS A 138 2.48 -4.23 -11.75
CA LYS A 138 2.40 -5.69 -11.59
C LYS A 138 3.62 -6.24 -10.85
N GLU A 139 4.81 -5.80 -11.22
CA GLU A 139 6.06 -6.19 -10.56
C GLU A 139 6.07 -5.80 -9.07
N ARG A 140 5.63 -4.57 -8.74
CA ARG A 140 5.50 -4.13 -7.34
C ARG A 140 4.53 -4.98 -6.54
N LYS A 141 3.37 -5.31 -7.11
CA LYS A 141 2.39 -6.20 -6.45
C LYS A 141 2.97 -7.59 -6.22
N MET A 142 3.67 -8.15 -7.20
CA MET A 142 4.34 -9.44 -7.08
C MET A 142 5.45 -9.40 -6.01
N GLY A 143 6.30 -8.38 -6.01
CA GLY A 143 7.34 -8.18 -5.00
C GLY A 143 6.77 -8.03 -3.58
N ARG A 144 5.64 -7.33 -3.41
CA ARG A 144 4.91 -7.27 -2.13
C ARG A 144 4.36 -8.63 -1.70
N LYS A 145 3.85 -9.42 -2.63
CA LYS A 145 3.36 -10.78 -2.35
C LYS A 145 4.51 -11.69 -1.93
N ILE A 146 5.61 -11.70 -2.67
CA ILE A 146 6.81 -12.49 -2.35
C ILE A 146 7.43 -12.06 -1.01
N SER A 147 7.51 -10.76 -0.73
CA SER A 147 7.99 -10.27 0.56
C SER A 147 7.08 -10.64 1.73
N ARG A 148 5.75 -10.64 1.54
CA ARG A 148 4.81 -11.18 2.54
C ARG A 148 5.00 -12.68 2.76
N ILE A 149 5.06 -13.47 1.70
CA ILE A 149 5.28 -14.93 1.79
C ILE A 149 6.61 -15.23 2.48
N SER A 150 7.71 -14.60 2.08
CA SER A 150 9.02 -14.80 2.72
C SER A 150 9.07 -14.31 4.18
N LYS A 151 8.26 -13.29 4.53
CA LYS A 151 8.08 -12.87 5.92
C LYS A 151 7.27 -13.90 6.71
N GLU A 152 6.21 -14.46 6.15
CA GLU A 152 5.39 -15.52 6.75
C GLU A 152 6.20 -16.82 6.92
N GLU A 153 7.02 -17.20 5.94
CA GLU A 153 7.94 -18.33 6.04
C GLU A 153 9.00 -18.10 7.12
N LYS A 154 9.52 -16.87 7.28
CA LYS A 154 10.44 -16.51 8.39
C LYS A 154 9.76 -16.46 9.77
N VAL A 155 8.42 -16.43 9.83
CA VAL A 155 7.66 -16.46 11.10
C VAL A 155 7.50 -17.89 11.66
N THR A 156 8.11 -18.90 11.01
CA THR A 156 8.18 -20.28 11.54
C THR A 156 9.27 -20.49 12.62
N GLY A 157 10.00 -19.45 13.00
CA GLY A 157 10.92 -19.50 14.14
C GLY A 157 10.24 -19.20 15.47
N VAL A 158 10.63 -19.92 16.53
CA VAL A 158 10.16 -19.70 17.91
C VAL A 158 10.29 -18.21 18.28
N LYS A 159 9.17 -17.54 18.57
CA LYS A 159 9.13 -16.15 19.01
C LYS A 159 9.60 -16.07 20.46
N VAL A 160 10.06 -14.89 20.88
CA VAL A 160 10.45 -14.64 22.28
C VAL A 160 9.31 -14.94 23.26
N ALA A 161 8.06 -14.66 22.86
CA ALA A 161 6.88 -15.01 23.66
C ALA A 161 6.66 -16.53 23.75
N ASP A 162 6.96 -17.28 22.69
CA ASP A 162 6.82 -18.74 22.68
C ASP A 162 7.83 -19.37 23.67
N GLU A 163 9.06 -18.85 23.75
CA GLU A 163 10.06 -19.27 24.74
C GLU A 163 9.54 -19.11 26.18
N VAL A 164 8.84 -18.01 26.47
CA VAL A 164 8.23 -17.73 27.78
C VAL A 164 7.08 -18.70 28.09
N TRP A 165 6.17 -18.92 27.14
CA TRP A 165 5.04 -19.83 27.34
C TRP A 165 5.47 -21.29 27.44
N ILE A 166 6.43 -21.73 26.63
CA ILE A 166 6.98 -23.08 26.69
C ILE A 166 7.65 -23.30 28.05
N ALA A 167 8.47 -22.38 28.52
CA ALA A 167 9.11 -22.48 29.84
C ALA A 167 8.09 -22.53 30.98
N CYS A 168 7.06 -21.68 30.94
CA CYS A 168 5.97 -21.69 31.92
C CYS A 168 5.21 -23.04 31.91
N ALA A 169 4.87 -23.56 30.73
CA ALA A 169 4.19 -24.84 30.60
C ALA A 169 5.03 -26.02 31.12
N LEU A 170 6.35 -26.01 30.87
CA LEU A 170 7.27 -27.00 31.40
C LEU A 170 7.36 -26.95 32.93
N LEU A 171 7.35 -25.75 33.53
CA LEU A 171 7.32 -25.60 34.98
C LEU A 171 6.05 -26.16 35.61
N HIS A 172 4.87 -25.93 35.01
CA HIS A 172 3.62 -26.54 35.47
C HIS A 172 3.63 -28.06 35.30
N LYS A 173 4.22 -28.58 34.21
CA LYS A 173 4.37 -30.02 34.00
C LYS A 173 5.24 -30.68 35.09
N GLU A 174 6.27 -29.97 35.55
CA GLU A 174 7.20 -30.46 36.59
C GLU A 174 6.67 -30.25 38.02
N ASN A 175 5.75 -29.31 38.21
CA ASN A 175 5.20 -28.93 39.52
C ASN A 175 3.67 -28.88 39.44
N LEU A 176 3.03 -30.06 39.44
CA LEU A 176 1.57 -30.20 39.25
C LEU A 176 0.74 -29.47 40.32
N ASP A 177 1.27 -29.32 41.54
CA ASP A 177 0.56 -28.72 42.68
C ASP A 177 0.77 -27.20 42.80
N LYS A 178 1.56 -26.60 41.91
CA LYS A 178 1.92 -25.17 41.98
C LYS A 178 1.14 -24.36 40.96
N GLU A 179 0.42 -23.36 41.45
CA GLU A 179 -0.51 -22.55 40.65
C GLU A 179 0.16 -21.42 39.87
N ASP A 180 1.31 -20.91 40.34
CA ASP A 180 1.99 -19.76 39.75
C ASP A 180 3.52 -19.83 39.88
N PHE A 181 4.24 -19.17 38.96
CA PHE A 181 5.69 -19.04 38.97
C PHE A 181 6.14 -17.59 38.87
N SER A 182 7.24 -17.27 39.56
CA SER A 182 7.87 -15.97 39.49
C SER A 182 8.61 -15.75 38.16
N VAL A 183 8.82 -14.49 37.80
CA VAL A 183 9.64 -14.09 36.64
C VAL A 183 11.04 -14.71 36.68
N GLY A 184 11.63 -14.84 37.88
CA GLY A 184 12.94 -15.46 38.06
C GLY A 184 12.94 -16.96 37.74
N GLU A 185 11.91 -17.69 38.17
CA GLU A 185 11.76 -19.12 37.90
C GLU A 185 11.57 -19.41 36.42
N ILE A 186 10.69 -18.64 35.76
CA ILE A 186 10.46 -18.80 34.32
C ILE A 186 11.73 -18.44 33.53
N LEU A 187 12.45 -17.38 33.92
CA LEU A 187 13.71 -17.03 33.28
C LEU A 187 14.77 -18.13 33.43
N GLU A 188 14.87 -18.71 34.62
CA GLU A 188 15.82 -19.79 34.86
C GLU A 188 15.45 -21.03 34.05
N LYS A 189 14.16 -21.34 33.93
CA LYS A 189 13.69 -22.40 33.03
C LYS A 189 14.04 -22.12 31.56
N ILE A 190 13.88 -20.88 31.08
CA ILE A 190 14.28 -20.52 29.70
C ILE A 190 15.79 -20.73 29.48
N ARG A 191 16.62 -20.40 30.48
CA ARG A 191 18.08 -20.64 30.43
C ARG A 191 18.41 -22.12 30.36
N GLN A 192 17.74 -22.93 31.18
CA GLN A 192 17.95 -24.38 31.25
C GLN A 192 17.55 -25.08 29.95
N GLU A 193 16.34 -24.78 29.44
CA GLU A 193 15.80 -25.43 28.24
C GLU A 193 16.47 -24.97 26.96
N ASN A 194 17.12 -23.80 26.99
CA ASN A 194 17.91 -23.26 25.88
C ASN A 194 17.19 -23.28 24.52
N ILE A 195 15.88 -23.01 24.52
CA ILE A 195 14.95 -23.23 23.40
C ILE A 195 15.39 -22.50 22.13
N PHE A 196 16.00 -21.31 22.27
CA PHE A 196 16.52 -20.50 21.16
C PHE A 196 18.04 -20.55 21.03
N GLY A 197 18.74 -21.31 21.86
CA GLY A 197 20.21 -21.40 21.87
C GLY A 197 20.93 -20.26 22.59
N LYS A 198 20.21 -19.24 23.07
CA LYS A 198 20.71 -18.17 23.95
C LYS A 198 19.57 -17.40 24.61
N VAL A 199 19.85 -16.76 25.74
CA VAL A 199 18.93 -15.80 26.34
C VAL A 199 18.88 -14.53 25.49
N ARG A 200 17.70 -14.22 24.94
CA ARG A 200 17.48 -13.05 24.09
C ARG A 200 17.20 -11.79 24.93
N PRO A 201 17.67 -10.60 24.52
CA PRO A 201 17.46 -9.34 25.24
C PRO A 201 15.98 -8.97 25.49
N GLY A 202 15.04 -9.51 24.71
CA GLY A 202 13.60 -9.24 24.84
C GLY A 202 12.85 -10.11 25.87
N ILE A 203 13.47 -11.16 26.41
CA ILE A 203 12.79 -12.14 27.28
C ILE A 203 12.21 -11.47 28.53
N TYR A 204 12.96 -10.59 29.19
CA TYR A 204 12.50 -9.87 30.39
C TYR A 204 11.28 -8.99 30.13
N VAL A 205 11.18 -8.41 28.93
CA VAL A 205 10.01 -7.60 28.54
C VAL A 205 8.79 -8.49 28.39
N HIS A 206 8.93 -9.63 27.70
CA HIS A 206 7.84 -10.59 27.52
C HIS A 206 7.41 -11.25 28.83
N LEU A 207 8.33 -11.57 29.74
CA LEU A 207 8.00 -12.07 31.09
C LEU A 207 7.18 -11.06 31.87
N ASN A 208 7.58 -9.79 31.86
CA ASN A 208 6.85 -8.73 32.56
C ASN A 208 5.52 -8.35 31.93
N LEU A 209 5.30 -8.65 30.65
CA LEU A 209 4.06 -8.36 29.93
C LEU A 209 3.07 -9.54 29.93
N HIS A 210 3.56 -10.78 29.87
CA HIS A 210 2.72 -11.97 29.70
C HIS A 210 2.52 -12.75 31.00
N CYS A 211 3.47 -12.72 31.94
CA CYS A 211 3.41 -13.46 33.21
C CYS A 211 2.99 -12.56 34.37
N VAL A 212 1.86 -11.85 34.22
CA VAL A 212 1.31 -10.97 35.26
C VAL A 212 -0.19 -11.09 35.35
N ALA A 213 -0.65 -12.00 36.20
CA ALA A 213 -2.05 -12.04 36.64
C ALA A 213 -2.43 -10.80 37.47
N ASN A 214 -1.45 -10.09 38.06
CA ASN A 214 -1.65 -9.01 39.03
C ASN A 214 -1.28 -7.59 38.53
N LYS A 215 -1.00 -7.38 37.23
CA LYS A 215 -0.73 -6.03 36.70
C LYS A 215 -1.84 -5.58 35.75
N ALA A 216 -2.17 -4.29 35.82
CA ALA A 216 -3.10 -3.68 34.88
C ALA A 216 -2.61 -3.87 33.42
N PRO A 217 -3.51 -4.18 32.47
CA PRO A 217 -3.13 -4.36 31.07
C PRO A 217 -2.50 -3.07 30.51
N ASN A 218 -1.22 -3.18 30.15
CA ASN A 218 -0.38 -2.24 29.39
C ASN A 218 -0.04 -0.87 30.05
N PRO A 219 1.25 -0.60 30.37
CA PRO A 219 1.70 0.73 30.83
C PRO A 219 1.83 1.77 29.70
N ALA A 220 1.83 1.37 28.43
CA ALA A 220 1.88 2.31 27.32
C ALA A 220 0.47 2.85 27.01
N LYS A 221 0.12 3.98 27.63
CA LYS A 221 -1.02 4.80 27.19
C LYS A 221 -0.67 5.44 25.85
N TYR A 222 -0.92 4.75 24.75
CA TYR A 222 -1.01 5.39 23.44
C TYR A 222 -2.30 6.23 23.45
N ARG A 223 -2.12 7.54 23.58
CA ARG A 223 -3.15 8.55 23.33
C ARG A 223 -3.24 8.80 21.83
#